data_AF-A0A1X3H652-F1
#
_entry.id   AF-A0A1X3H652-F1
#
_cell.length_a   1.000
_cell.length_b   1.000
_cell.length_c   1.000
_cell.angle_alpha   90.00
_cell.angle_beta   90.00
_cell.angle_gamma   90.00
#
_symmetry.space_group_name_H-M   'P 1'
#
loop_
_entity.id
_entity.type
_entity.pdbx_description
1 polymer ?
#
loop_
_entity_poly.entity_id
_entity_poly.type
_entity_poly.pdbx_seq_one_letter_code
_entity_poly.pdbx_strand_id
1 'polypeptide(L)' 'MRAQRVWVVNGAASVEQLQTRLDDLNKRLGQLETQHPESWKVEELRSTALSLSREIDDIRCAEATAALSELLRK' A
#
# COMPACT_ATOMS: atom_id res chain seq x y z
N MET A 1 -17.57 -16.88 -17.59
CA MET A 1 -16.20 -16.35 -17.45
C MET A 1 -15.83 -16.35 -15.97
N ARG A 2 -14.82 -17.13 -15.59
CA ARG A 2 -14.35 -17.18 -14.20
C ARG A 2 -13.30 -16.09 -14.05
N ALA A 3 -13.62 -15.02 -13.34
CA ALA A 3 -12.65 -13.94 -13.07
C ALA A 3 -11.50 -14.52 -12.24
N GLN A 4 -10.39 -14.85 -12.90
CA GLN A 4 -9.14 -15.12 -12.20
C GLN A 4 -8.73 -13.83 -11.50
N ARG A 5 -8.57 -13.88 -10.16
CA ARG A 5 -7.97 -12.76 -9.43
C ARG A 5 -6.50 -12.72 -9.83
N VAL A 6 -6.08 -11.65 -10.49
CA VAL A 6 -4.72 -11.43 -11.03
C VAL A 6 -3.74 -10.99 -9.92
N TRP A 7 -3.92 -11.47 -8.69
CA TRP A 7 -3.06 -11.06 -7.57
C TRP A 7 -2.43 -12.29 -6.94
N VAL A 8 -1.41 -12.83 -7.63
CA VAL A 8 -0.40 -13.66 -6.97
C VAL A 8 0.51 -12.70 -6.23
N VAL A 9 0.11 -12.34 -5.02
CA VAL A 9 0.93 -11.50 -4.16
C VAL A 9 1.94 -12.42 -3.48
N ASN A 10 3.22 -12.26 -3.82
CA ASN A 10 4.31 -12.72 -2.95
C ASN A 10 4.28 -11.83 -1.69
N GLY A 11 3.36 -12.14 -0.77
CA GLY A 11 2.78 -11.23 0.23
C GLY A 11 3.77 -10.55 1.15
N ALA A 12 4.74 -11.26 1.71
CA ALA A 12 5.68 -10.66 2.67
C ALA A 12 6.72 -9.74 2.00
N ALA A 13 7.36 -10.21 0.92
CA ALA A 13 8.40 -9.47 0.23
C ALA A 13 7.87 -8.21 -0.49
N SER A 14 6.60 -8.23 -0.91
CA SER A 14 5.96 -7.07 -1.53
C SER A 14 5.51 -6.02 -0.51
N VAL A 15 4.95 -6.42 0.64
CA VAL A 15 4.50 -5.46 1.67
C VAL A 15 5.66 -4.67 2.27
N GLU A 16 6.79 -5.32 2.60
CA GLU A 16 7.97 -4.62 3.16
C GLU A 16 8.57 -3.62 2.16
N GLN A 17 8.61 -3.98 0.87
CA GLN A 17 9.05 -3.09 -0.20
C GLN A 17 8.11 -1.89 -0.38
N LEU A 18 6.79 -2.14 -0.36
CA LEU A 18 5.78 -1.08 -0.45
C LEU A 18 5.85 -0.15 0.76
N GLN A 19 6.05 -0.69 1.96
CA GLN A 19 6.24 0.10 3.20
C GLN A 19 7.49 0.98 3.10
N THR A 20 8.61 0.42 2.66
CA THR A 20 9.86 1.19 2.48
C THR A 20 9.67 2.34 1.50
N ARG A 21 8.94 2.10 0.39
CA ARG A 21 8.62 3.13 -0.60
C ARG A 21 7.67 4.19 -0.04
N LEU A 22 6.68 3.79 0.76
CA LEU A 22 5.76 4.70 1.43
C LEU A 22 6.50 5.60 2.44
N ASP A 23 7.44 5.04 3.20
CA ASP A 23 8.26 5.80 4.15
C ASP A 23 9.16 6.83 3.45
N ASP A 24 9.77 6.48 2.31
CA ASP A 24 10.54 7.43 1.49
C ASP A 24 9.65 8.58 0.98
N LEU A 25 8.47 8.24 0.47
CA LEU A 25 7.51 9.24 -0.02
C LEU A 25 7.05 10.17 1.09
N ASN A 26 6.72 9.64 2.27
CA ASN A 26 6.30 10.45 3.42
C ASN A 26 7.41 11.39 3.90
N LYS A 27 8.68 10.94 3.90
CA LYS A 27 9.83 11.80 4.22
C LYS A 27 9.95 12.95 3.22
N ARG A 28 9.87 12.65 1.92
CA ARG A 28 9.97 13.66 0.85
C ARG A 28 8.80 14.63 0.88
N LEU A 29 7.60 14.13 1.19
CA LEU A 29 6.40 14.93 1.36
C LEU A 29 6.56 15.91 2.54
N GLY A 30 6.98 15.45 3.71
CA GLY A 30 7.16 16.32 4.88
C GLY A 30 8.21 17.41 4.67
N GLN A 31 9.30 17.09 3.96
CA GLN A 31 10.30 18.09 3.55
C GLN A 31 9.69 19.14 2.61
N LEU A 32 8.91 18.70 1.62
CA LEU A 32 8.30 19.59 0.63
C LEU A 32 7.19 20.45 1.24
N GLU A 33 6.35 19.90 2.12
CA GLU A 33 5.27 20.62 2.80
C GLU A 33 5.82 21.76 3.68
N THR A 34 6.99 21.56 4.28
CA THR A 34 7.66 22.60 5.09
C THR A 34 8.14 23.77 4.23
N GLN A 35 8.55 23.51 2.98
CA GLN A 35 9.11 24.52 2.08
C GLN A 35 8.05 25.18 1.19
N HIS A 36 7.13 24.39 0.66
CA HIS A 36 6.17 24.77 -0.37
C HIS A 36 4.83 24.03 -0.17
N PRO A 37 4.05 24.38 0.87
CA PRO A 37 2.84 23.64 1.24
C PRO A 37 1.75 23.66 0.16
N GLU A 38 1.71 24.68 -0.69
CA GLU A 38 0.74 24.81 -1.79
C GLU A 38 1.25 24.27 -3.14
N SER A 39 2.41 23.59 -3.16
CA SER A 39 2.94 23.03 -4.39
C SER A 39 2.03 21.91 -4.90
N TRP A 40 1.68 21.93 -6.19
CA TRP A 40 0.97 20.82 -6.85
C TRP A 40 1.66 19.45 -6.66
N LYS A 41 2.99 19.47 -6.46
CA LYS A 41 3.80 18.29 -6.20
C LYS A 41 3.54 17.68 -4.82
N VAL A 42 3.09 18.46 -3.83
CA VAL A 42 2.61 17.96 -2.54
C VAL A 42 1.37 17.08 -2.75
N GLU A 43 0.42 17.56 -3.55
CA GLU A 43 -0.81 16.82 -3.82
C GLU A 43 -0.56 15.53 -4.62
N GLU A 44 0.34 15.57 -5.60
CA GLU A 44 0.77 14.38 -6.34
C GLU A 44 1.42 13.32 -5.40
N LEU A 45 2.31 13.76 -4.52
CA LEU A 45 2.96 12.88 -3.54
C LEU A 45 1.96 12.30 -2.53
N ARG A 46 0.99 13.10 -2.05
CA ARG A 46 -0.10 12.62 -1.18
C ARG A 46 -0.95 11.56 -1.86
N SER A 47 -1.35 11.80 -3.12
CA SER A 47 -2.11 10.83 -3.91
C SER A 47 -1.34 9.50 -4.09
N THR A 48 -0.04 9.60 -4.34
CA THR A 48 0.84 8.43 -4.45
C THR A 48 0.97 7.67 -3.12
N ALA A 49 1.18 8.38 -2.01
CA ALA A 49 1.25 7.78 -0.67
C ALA A 49 -0.07 7.10 -0.26
N LEU A 50 -1.21 7.72 -0.58
CA LEU A 50 -2.54 7.15 -0.36
C LEU A 50 -2.74 5.85 -1.17
N SER A 51 -2.29 5.84 -2.43
CA SER A 51 -2.40 4.65 -3.29
C SER A 51 -1.58 3.48 -2.76
N LEU A 52 -0.33 3.72 -2.33
CA LEU A 52 0.50 2.67 -1.72
C LEU A 52 -0.07 2.17 -0.39
N SER A 53 -0.64 3.07 0.41
CA SER A 53 -1.28 2.68 1.68
C SER A 53 -2.46 1.72 1.43
N ARG A 54 -3.28 2.01 0.43
CA ARG A 54 -4.39 1.13 0.03
C ARG A 54 -3.90 -0.23 -0.49
N GLU A 55 -2.84 -0.24 -1.28
CA GLU A 55 -2.26 -1.49 -1.79
C GLU A 55 -1.74 -2.38 -0.65
N ILE A 56 -1.07 -1.79 0.35
CA ILE A 56 -0.63 -2.51 1.56
C ILE A 56 -1.83 -3.08 2.32
N ASP A 57 -2.89 -2.29 2.50
CA ASP A 57 -4.10 -2.71 3.21
C ASP A 57 -4.82 -3.84 2.47
N ASP A 58 -4.92 -3.78 1.13
CA ASP A 58 -5.53 -4.82 0.31
C ASP A 58 -4.79 -6.15 0.44
N ILE A 59 -3.45 -6.12 0.43
CA ILE A 59 -2.62 -7.33 0.62
C ILE A 59 -2.85 -7.91 2.02
N ARG A 60 -2.77 -7.09 3.06
CA ARG A 60 -2.99 -7.53 4.45
C ARG A 60 -4.38 -8.09 4.66
N CYS A 61 -5.40 -7.46 4.08
CA CYS A 61 -6.78 -7.95 4.12
C CYS A 61 -6.92 -9.31 3.43
N ALA A 62 -6.26 -9.51 2.28
CA ALA A 62 -6.26 -10.78 1.59
C ALA A 62 -5.58 -11.88 2.41
N GLU A 63 -4.44 -11.60 3.05
CA GLU A 63 -3.73 -12.51 3.94
C GLU A 63 -4.58 -12.91 5.15
N ALA A 64 -5.20 -11.93 5.82
CA ALA A 64 -6.10 -12.16 6.96
C ALA A 64 -7.33 -13.00 6.56
N THR A 65 -7.91 -12.70 5.40
CA THR A 65 -9.06 -13.46 4.86
C THR A 65 -8.67 -14.92 4.56
N ALA A 66 -7.48 -15.15 4.01
CA ALA A 66 -6.97 -16.49 3.75
C ALA A 66 -6.74 -17.25 5.06
N ALA A 67 -6.11 -16.62 6.06
CA ALA A 67 -5.88 -17.22 7.38
C ALA A 67 -7.20 -17.58 8.09
N LEU A 68 -8.20 -16.70 8.05
CA LEU A 68 -9.52 -16.97 8.60
C LEU A 68 -10.22 -18.13 7.88
N SER A 69 -10.13 -18.18 6.56
CA SER A 69 -10.72 -19.26 5.76
C SER A 69 -10.13 -20.63 6.13
N GLU A 70 -8.82 -20.69 6.39
CA GLU A 70 -8.15 -21.92 6.83
C GLU A 70 -8.54 -22.32 8.27
N LEU A 71 -8.75 -21.34 9.16
CA LEU A 71 -9.23 -21.60 10.52
C LEU A 71 -10.64 -22.23 10.50
N LEU A 72 -11.56 -21.65 9.73
CA LEU A 72 -12.97 -22.09 9.66
C LEU A 72 -13.17 -23.43 8.97
N ARG A 73 -12.15 -23.93 8.26
CA ARG A 73 -12.18 -25.23 7.60
C ARG A 73 -11.89 -26.40 8.56
N LYS A 74 -11.34 -26.10 9.73
CA LYS A 74 -11.04 -27.07 10.79
C LYS A 74 -12.23 -27.24 11.73
#